data_AF-A0A2G6FG11-F1
#
_entry.id   AF-A0A2G6FG11-F1
#
_cell.length_a   1.000
_cell.length_b   1.000
_cell.length_c   1.000
_cell.angle_alpha   90.00
_cell.angle_beta   90.00
_cell.angle_gamma   90.00
#
_symmetry.space_group_name_H-M   'P 1'
#
loop_
_entity.id
_entity.type
_entity.pdbx_description
1 polymer ?
#
loop_
_entity_poly.entity_id
_entity_poly.type
_entity_poly.pdbx_seq_one_letter_code
_entity_poly.pdbx_strand_id
1 'polypeptide(L)'
;MMETERPCCFADLETVFPMGEDGLRHSPPTCMYCHDKTDCLRQALSGQKGLKVREENLDRAWESGRMSFMERWSQRKLLHQKRRDENTISRKKGKP
;
A
#
# COMPACT_ATOMS: atom_id res chain seq x y z
N MET A 1 11.40 -8.26 28.91
CA MET A 1 10.80 -7.38 27.88
C MET A 1 10.85 -8.19 26.60
N MET A 2 9.72 -8.73 26.15
CA MET A 2 9.71 -9.63 25.00
C MET A 2 9.75 -8.74 23.76
N GLU A 3 10.95 -8.62 23.18
CA GLU A 3 11.13 -8.10 21.82
C GLU A 3 10.20 -8.94 20.94
N THR A 4 9.05 -8.39 20.55
CA THR A 4 8.13 -9.07 19.66
C THR A 4 8.84 -9.13 18.32
N GLU A 5 9.48 -10.27 18.06
CA GLU A 5 10.17 -10.59 16.82
C GLU A 5 9.16 -10.52 15.68
N ARG A 6 8.97 -9.31 15.15
CA ARG A 6 8.09 -9.10 14.00
C ARG A 6 8.63 -10.00 12.89
N PRO A 7 7.77 -10.79 12.25
CA PRO A 7 8.21 -11.70 11.22
C PRO A 7 8.91 -10.91 10.12
N CYS A 8 9.93 -11.48 9.48
CA CYS A 8 10.70 -10.79 8.44
C CYS A 8 9.84 -10.32 7.25
N CYS A 9 8.64 -10.89 7.08
CA CYS A 9 7.67 -10.49 6.06
C CYS A 9 6.77 -9.30 6.48
N PHE A 10 6.94 -8.77 7.69
CA PHE A 10 6.09 -7.70 8.21
C PHE A 10 6.26 -6.42 7.37
N ALA A 11 5.12 -5.87 6.91
CA ALA A 11 5.04 -4.72 6.01
C ALA A 11 5.70 -4.90 4.62
N ASP A 12 6.09 -6.12 4.24
CA ASP A 12 6.58 -6.39 2.90
C ASP A 12 5.42 -6.63 1.92
N LEU A 13 5.09 -5.58 1.16
CA LEU A 13 3.98 -5.59 0.20
C LEU A 13 4.08 -6.73 -0.84
N GLU A 14 5.28 -7.12 -1.27
CA GLU A 14 5.42 -8.17 -2.30
C GLU A 14 5.17 -9.57 -1.73
N THR A 15 5.44 -9.75 -0.44
CA THR A 15 5.22 -11.00 0.28
C THR A 15 3.79 -11.11 0.81
N VAL A 16 3.23 -10.03 1.37
CA VAL A 16 1.89 -10.06 2.01
C VAL A 16 0.75 -9.70 1.06
N PHE A 17 1.06 -9.05 -0.06
CA PHE A 17 0.10 -8.67 -1.08
C PHE A 17 0.70 -8.77 -2.51
N PRO A 18 1.18 -9.98 -2.90
CA PRO A 18 1.75 -10.25 -4.22
C PRO A 18 0.76 -9.98 -5.35
N MET A 19 1.29 -9.74 -6.54
CA MET A 19 0.50 -9.77 -7.78
C MET A 19 0.16 -11.23 -8.12
N GLY A 20 -1.13 -11.50 -8.27
CA GLY A 20 -1.65 -12.74 -8.81
C GLY A 20 -1.61 -12.77 -10.34
N GLU A 21 -1.83 -13.95 -10.89
CA GLU A 21 -1.83 -14.21 -12.34
C GLU A 21 -2.98 -13.51 -13.08
N ASP A 22 -4.04 -13.14 -12.36
CA ASP A 22 -5.16 -12.34 -12.84
C ASP A 22 -4.85 -10.84 -12.96
N GLY A 23 -3.63 -10.42 -12.59
CA GLY A 23 -3.24 -9.02 -12.53
C GLY A 23 -3.86 -8.27 -11.34
N LEU A 24 -4.56 -8.97 -10.44
CA LEU A 24 -4.99 -8.44 -9.15
C LEU A 24 -4.00 -8.85 -8.06
N ARG A 25 -3.93 -8.05 -7.01
CA ARG A 25 -3.13 -8.41 -5.84
C ARG A 25 -3.99 -9.21 -4.88
N HIS A 26 -3.43 -10.29 -4.35
CA HIS A 26 -4.11 -11.18 -3.42
C HIS A 26 -3.29 -11.32 -2.14
N SER A 27 -3.96 -11.38 -1.00
CA SER A 27 -3.30 -11.72 0.26
C SER A 27 -3.17 -13.25 0.36
N PRO A 28 -1.97 -13.80 0.61
CA PRO A 28 -1.80 -15.24 0.78
C PRO A 28 -2.68 -15.75 1.95
N PRO A 29 -3.20 -16.99 1.87
CA PRO A 29 -4.01 -17.55 2.95
C PRO A 29 -3.23 -17.62 4.27
N THR A 30 -1.92 -17.82 4.22
CA THR A 30 -1.03 -17.79 5.40
C THR A 30 -1.06 -16.46 6.14
N CYS A 31 -1.16 -15.33 5.44
CA CYS A 31 -1.29 -14.00 6.06
C CYS A 31 -2.64 -13.81 6.75
N MET A 32 -3.69 -14.52 6.36
CA MET A 32 -5.01 -14.41 7.00
C MET A 32 -5.05 -15.00 8.41
N TYR A 33 -4.17 -15.98 8.68
CA TYR A 33 -3.99 -16.61 9.99
C TYR A 33 -2.99 -15.86 10.88
N CYS A 34 -2.31 -14.84 10.36
CA CYS A 34 -1.38 -14.03 11.14
C CYS A 34 -2.12 -13.12 12.12
N HIS A 35 -1.63 -13.05 13.36
CA HIS A 35 -2.18 -12.20 14.41
C HIS A 35 -2.13 -10.71 14.03
N ASP A 36 -1.04 -10.28 13.40
CA ASP A 36 -0.78 -8.87 13.08
C ASP A 36 -1.19 -8.50 11.66
N LYS A 37 -2.03 -9.31 10.99
CA LYS A 37 -2.43 -9.12 9.57
C LYS A 37 -2.91 -7.70 9.26
N THR A 38 -3.69 -7.12 10.17
CA THR A 38 -4.28 -5.79 9.99
C THR A 38 -3.21 -4.70 10.05
N ASP A 39 -2.29 -4.80 11.01
CA ASP A 39 -1.23 -3.82 11.19
C ASP A 39 -0.17 -3.94 10.09
N CYS A 40 0.18 -5.19 9.74
CA CYS A 40 1.08 -5.52 8.65
C CYS A 40 0.59 -4.96 7.31
N LEU A 41 -0.69 -5.17 6.96
CA LEU A 41 -1.29 -4.61 5.74
C LEU A 41 -1.36 -3.09 5.76
N ARG A 42 -1.71 -2.48 6.91
CA ARG A 42 -1.73 -1.03 7.06
C ARG A 42 -0.34 -0.43 6.85
N GLN A 43 0.69 -1.02 7.43
CA GLN A 43 2.07 -0.55 7.26
C GLN A 43 2.56 -0.77 5.81
N ALA A 44 2.31 -1.94 5.23
CA ALA A 44 2.64 -2.21 3.81
C ALA A 44 2.00 -1.19 2.86
N LEU A 45 0.76 -0.78 3.13
CA LEU A 45 0.02 0.21 2.34
C LEU A 45 0.36 1.67 2.67
N SER A 46 1.01 1.92 3.81
CA SER A 46 1.34 3.27 4.25
C SER A 46 2.51 3.89 3.49
N GLY A 47 3.45 3.08 2.99
CA GLY A 47 4.63 3.57 2.28
C GLY A 47 4.44 3.74 0.76
N GLN A 48 5.51 4.14 0.08
CA GLN A 48 5.54 4.35 -1.38
C GLN A 48 4.97 3.19 -2.20
N LYS A 49 5.27 1.95 -1.81
CA LYS A 49 4.76 0.76 -2.50
C LYS A 49 3.22 0.69 -2.42
N GLY A 50 2.62 1.09 -1.29
CA GLY A 50 1.17 1.18 -1.09
C GLY A 50 0.47 2.29 -1.86
N LEU A 51 1.16 3.42 -2.10
CA LEU A 51 0.64 4.49 -2.97
C LEU A 51 0.47 4.02 -4.42
N LYS A 52 1.40 3.20 -4.92
CA LYS A 52 1.30 2.59 -6.25
C LYS A 52 0.10 1.65 -6.36
N VAL A 53 -0.16 0.83 -5.34
CA VAL A 53 -1.36 -0.05 -5.30
C VAL A 53 -2.65 0.75 -5.37
N ARG A 54 -2.72 1.88 -4.66
CA ARG A 54 -3.89 2.76 -4.73
C ARG A 54 -4.08 3.36 -6.13
N GLU A 55 -3.00 3.72 -6.81
CA GLU A 55 -3.02 4.22 -8.18
C GLU A 55 -3.52 3.15 -9.17
N GLU A 56 -2.99 1.93 -9.06
CA GLU A 56 -3.45 0.75 -9.83
C GLU A 56 -4.95 0.48 -9.63
N ASN A 57 -5.45 0.63 -8.40
CA ASN A 57 -6.87 0.44 -8.10
C ASN A 57 -7.76 1.54 -8.69
N LEU A 58 -7.29 2.80 -8.71
CA LEU A 58 -8.01 3.90 -9.36
C LEU A 58 -8.09 3.71 -10.88
N ASP A 59 -7.01 3.23 -11.49
CA ASP A 59 -6.99 2.98 -12.94
C ASP A 59 -7.91 1.82 -13.32
N ARG A 60 -7.98 0.75 -12.52
CA ARG A 60 -9.00 -0.30 -12.69
C ARG A 60 -10.43 0.20 -12.51
N ALA A 61 -10.68 1.04 -11.50
CA ALA A 61 -12.01 1.62 -11.28
C ALA A 61 -12.44 2.52 -12.46
N TRP A 62 -11.48 3.23 -13.07
CA TRP A 62 -11.67 4.00 -14.29
C TRP A 62 -11.97 3.10 -15.51
N GLU A 63 -11.16 2.06 -15.75
CA GLU A 63 -11.37 1.12 -16.86
C GLU A 63 -12.70 0.37 -16.78
N SER A 64 -13.14 0.02 -15.57
CA SER A 64 -14.44 -0.59 -15.34
C SER A 64 -15.63 0.38 -15.45
N GLY A 65 -15.40 1.66 -15.77
CA GLY A 65 -16.44 2.69 -15.91
C GLY A 65 -17.12 3.08 -14.59
N ARG A 66 -16.57 2.64 -13.45
CA ARG A 66 -17.12 2.84 -12.10
C ARG A 66 -16.70 4.17 -11.47
N MET A 67 -15.99 5.01 -12.20
CA MET A 67 -15.39 6.23 -11.66
C MET A 67 -15.39 7.33 -12.71
N SER A 68 -15.83 8.53 -12.33
CA SER A 68 -15.88 9.70 -13.22
C SER A 68 -14.50 10.37 -13.35
N PHE A 69 -14.31 11.19 -14.40
CA PHE A 69 -13.01 11.82 -14.70
C PHE A 69 -12.52 12.69 -13.54
N MET A 70 -13.43 13.46 -12.92
CA MET A 70 -13.12 14.30 -11.77
C MET A 70 -12.78 13.48 -10.52
N GLU A 71 -13.43 12.34 -10.31
CA GLU A 71 -13.13 11.45 -9.18
C GLU A 71 -11.74 10.84 -9.34
N ARG A 72 -11.41 10.33 -10.54
CA ARG A 72 -10.07 9.81 -10.85
C ARG A 72 -9.00 10.90 -10.65
N TRP A 73 -9.24 12.11 -11.14
CA TRP A 73 -8.29 13.21 -11.02
C TRP A 73 -8.11 13.67 -9.56
N SER A 74 -9.20 13.82 -8.80
CA SER A 74 -9.17 14.17 -7.38
C SER A 74 -8.37 13.14 -6.58
N GLN A 75 -8.65 11.85 -6.78
CA GLN A 75 -7.94 10.76 -6.10
C GLN A 75 -6.46 10.69 -6.49
N ARG A 76 -6.13 10.81 -7.78
CA ARG A 76 -4.73 10.89 -8.24
C ARG A 76 -4.00 12.09 -7.63
N LYS A 77 -4.67 13.24 -7.50
CA LYS A 77 -4.10 14.44 -6.86
C LYS A 77 -3.83 14.23 -5.37
N LEU A 78 -4.75 13.58 -4.66
CA LEU A 78 -4.57 13.19 -3.25
C LEU A 78 -3.40 12.21 -3.06
N LEU A 79 -3.25 11.23 -3.95
CA LEU A 79 -2.09 10.32 -3.94
C LEU A 79 -0.79 11.07 -4.21
N HIS A 80 -0.80 12.03 -5.14
CA HIS A 80 0.38 12.85 -5.41
C HIS A 80 0.79 13.71 -4.21
N GLN A 81 -0.18 14.34 -3.51
CA GLN A 81 0.09 15.09 -2.27
C GLN A 81 0.70 14.19 -1.20
N LYS A 82 0.11 13.02 -0.94
CA LYS A 82 0.65 12.04 0.01
C LYS A 82 2.08 11.62 -0.32
N ARG A 83 2.40 11.45 -1.61
CA ARG A 83 3.76 11.13 -2.07
C ARG A 83 4.75 12.27 -1.79
N ARG A 84 4.31 13.52 -1.92
CA ARG A 84 5.14 14.70 -1.60
C ARG A 84 5.37 14.81 -0.09
N ASP A 85 4.32 14.62 0.71
CA ASP A 85 4.40 14.67 2.17
C ASP A 85 5.31 13.56 2.70
N GLU A 86 5.14 12.33 2.22
CA GLU A 86 6.01 11.21 2.59
C GLU A 86 7.47 11.46 2.20
N ASN A 87 7.74 11.98 0.99
CA ASN A 87 9.11 12.35 0.59
C ASN A 87 9.70 13.43 1.50
N THR A 88 8.92 14.44 1.91
CA THR A 88 9.40 15.46 2.86
C THR A 88 9.64 14.90 4.26
N ILE A 89 8.86 13.90 4.71
CA ILE A 89 9.03 13.20 5.98
C ILE A 89 10.27 12.30 5.93
N SER A 90 10.48 11.54 4.85
CA SER A 90 11.69 10.73 4.63
C SER A 90 12.95 11.59 4.60
N ARG A 91 12.90 12.78 3.98
CA ARG A 91 14.02 13.75 4.00
C ARG A 91 14.32 14.30 5.39
N LYS A 92 13.33 14.46 6.27
CA LYS A 92 13.54 14.90 7.66
C LYS A 92 14.10 13.80 8.56
N LYS A 93 13.82 12.52 8.29
CA LYS A 93 14.36 11.39 9.06
C LYS A 93 15.83 11.05 8.75
N GLY A 94 16.42 11.64 7.71
CA GLY A 94 17.80 11.40 7.28
C GLY A 94 18.78 12.55 7.57
N LYS A 95 18.40 13.53 8.39
CA LYS A 95 19.31 14.63 8.78
C LYS A 95 19.89 14.35 10.18
N PRO A 96 21.22 14.13 10.30
CA PRO A 96 21.87 14.00 11.61
C PRO A 96 21.80 15.31 12.40
#